data_AF-A0A210P660-F1
#
_entry.id   AF-A0A210P660-F1
#
_cell.length_a   1.000
_cell.length_b   1.000
_cell.length_c   1.000
_cell.angle_alpha   90.00
_cell.angle_beta   90.00
_cell.angle_gamma   90.00
#
_symmetry.space_group_name_H-M   'P 1'
#
loop_
_entity.id
_entity.type
_entity.pdbx_description
1 polymer ?
#
loop_
_entity_poly.entity_id
_entity_poly.type
_entity_poly.pdbx_seq_one_letter_code
_entity_poly.pdbx_strand_id
1 'polypeptide(L)'
;MDDSLLSDLKLSLRLDPDEEDDTILNRNLTAAESYIKGAIGSDDGLMKGFYELDSVKQSYEIAVIALASSYYTFRSSGMTGRVNTVDMTGNSIIAQLRGKYLKEKERREADGSEHQS
;
A
#
# COMPACT_ATOMS: atom_id res chain seq x y z
N MET A 1 -0.04 -3.40 -12.09
CA MET A 1 0.75 -2.36 -11.42
C MET A 1 0.45 -1.08 -12.19
N ASP A 2 0.07 0.01 -11.53
CA ASP A 2 -0.02 1.30 -12.20
C ASP A 2 1.42 1.76 -12.54
N ASP A 3 1.69 2.09 -13.80
CA ASP A 3 3.01 2.54 -14.26
C ASP A 3 3.46 3.82 -13.52
N SER A 4 2.49 4.58 -12.98
CA SER A 4 2.73 5.72 -12.10
C SER A 4 3.43 5.32 -10.79
N LEU A 5 3.00 4.21 -10.17
CA LEU A 5 3.49 3.77 -8.86
C LEU A 5 4.90 3.19 -8.93
N LEU A 6 5.24 2.52 -10.04
CA LEU A 6 6.62 2.11 -10.32
C LEU A 6 7.54 3.31 -10.50
N SER A 7 7.08 4.33 -11.24
CA SER A 7 7.82 5.57 -11.46
C SER A 7 8.06 6.33 -10.14
N ASP A 8 7.04 6.41 -9.28
CA ASP A 8 7.14 7.04 -7.97
C ASP A 8 8.10 6.27 -7.04
N LEU A 9 8.13 4.94 -7.12
CA LEU A 9 9.12 4.14 -6.38
C LEU A 9 10.55 4.43 -6.87
N LYS A 10 10.79 4.45 -8.19
CA LYS A 10 12.10 4.81 -8.75
C LYS A 10 12.54 6.20 -8.29
N LEU A 11 11.61 7.17 -8.32
CA LEU A 11 11.84 8.52 -7.83
C LEU A 11 12.18 8.54 -6.33
N SER A 12 11.46 7.78 -5.50
CA SER A 12 11.71 7.64 -4.07
C SER A 12 13.12 7.09 -3.77
N LEU A 13 13.56 6.12 -4.57
CA LEU A 13 14.87 5.47 -4.44
C LEU A 13 16.01 6.24 -5.12
N ARG A 14 15.70 7.30 -5.89
CA ARG A 14 16.64 8.03 -6.75
C ARG A 14 17.36 7.12 -7.74
N LEU A 15 16.64 6.15 -8.29
CA LEU A 15 17.12 5.31 -9.38
C LEU A 15 16.95 6.05 -10.70
N ASP A 16 17.84 5.76 -11.65
CA ASP A 16 17.66 6.21 -13.02
C ASP A 16 16.40 5.56 -13.62
N PRO A 17 15.75 6.22 -14.60
CA PRO A 17 14.51 5.72 -15.17
C PRO A 17 14.68 4.49 -16.08
N ASP A 18 15.89 3.93 -16.20
CA ASP A 18 16.14 2.73 -16.98
C ASP A 18 15.49 1.48 -16.38
N GLU A 19 15.41 0.41 -17.17
CA GLU A 19 14.59 -0.77 -16.85
C GLU A 19 15.35 -1.85 -16.06
N GLU A 20 16.63 -1.63 -15.71
CA GLU A 20 17.51 -2.70 -15.23
C GLU A 20 17.01 -3.34 -13.92
N ASP A 21 16.36 -2.54 -13.06
CA ASP A 21 15.82 -2.97 -11.77
C ASP A 21 14.30 -3.25 -11.77
N ASP A 22 13.59 -3.06 -12.90
CA ASP A 22 12.11 -3.05 -12.93
C ASP A 22 11.51 -4.37 -12.46
N THR A 23 12.14 -5.48 -12.79
CA THR A 23 11.68 -6.79 -12.35
C THR A 23 11.69 -6.92 -10.83
N ILE A 24 12.71 -6.38 -10.16
CA ILE A 24 12.84 -6.44 -8.70
C ILE A 24 11.89 -5.44 -8.05
N LEU A 25 11.82 -4.22 -8.58
CA LEU A 25 10.95 -3.16 -8.07
C LEU A 25 9.47 -3.56 -8.14
N ASN A 26 9.02 -4.14 -9.26
CA ASN A 26 7.65 -4.65 -9.40
C ASN A 26 7.33 -5.78 -8.41
N ARG A 27 8.29 -6.68 -8.13
CA ARG A 27 8.11 -7.75 -7.13
C ARG A 27 7.97 -7.16 -5.73
N ASN A 28 8.80 -6.18 -5.37
CA ASN A 28 8.75 -5.50 -4.08
C ASN A 28 7.41 -4.76 -3.90
N LEU A 29 6.95 -4.08 -4.95
CA LEU A 29 5.66 -3.41 -4.96
C LEU A 29 4.51 -4.40 -4.77
N THR A 30 4.50 -5.51 -5.52
CA THR A 30 3.46 -6.55 -5.38
C THR A 30 3.41 -7.11 -3.95
N ALA A 31 4.58 -7.36 -3.35
CA ALA A 31 4.66 -7.83 -1.97
C ALA A 31 4.20 -6.77 -0.96
N ALA A 32 4.56 -5.49 -1.19
CA ALA A 32 4.15 -4.38 -0.34
C ALA A 32 2.63 -4.14 -0.41
N GLU A 33 2.04 -4.12 -1.61
CA GLU A 33 0.59 -4.02 -1.80
C GLU A 33 -0.14 -5.15 -1.06
N SER A 34 0.34 -6.39 -1.20
CA SER A 34 -0.26 -7.54 -0.54
C SER A 34 -0.20 -7.42 0.98
N TYR A 35 0.93 -6.99 1.54
CA TYR A 35 1.08 -6.76 2.97
C TYR A 35 0.15 -5.65 3.48
N ILE A 36 0.16 -4.50 2.82
CA ILE A 36 -0.63 -3.32 3.22
C ILE A 36 -2.13 -3.63 3.12
N LYS A 37 -2.59 -4.26 2.03
CA LYS A 37 -3.98 -4.71 1.88
C LYS A 37 -4.36 -5.75 2.94
N GLY A 38 -3.47 -6.71 3.24
CA GLY A 38 -3.68 -7.67 4.32
C GLY A 38 -3.79 -7.04 5.71
N ALA A 39 -3.11 -5.91 5.94
CA ALA A 39 -3.19 -5.17 7.19
C ALA A 39 -4.43 -4.26 7.30
N ILE A 40 -5.02 -3.83 6.18
CA ILE A 40 -6.16 -2.89 6.17
C ILE A 40 -7.48 -3.63 5.95
N GLY A 41 -7.59 -4.38 4.86
CA GLY A 41 -8.80 -5.05 4.39
C GLY A 41 -8.73 -5.34 2.89
N SER A 42 -9.43 -6.39 2.43
CA SER A 42 -9.45 -6.77 1.01
C SER A 42 -10.22 -5.77 0.15
N ASP A 43 -9.78 -5.60 -1.10
CA ASP A 43 -10.44 -4.77 -2.13
C ASP A 43 -11.39 -5.61 -3.00
N ASP A 44 -12.35 -6.28 -2.35
CA ASP A 44 -13.26 -7.20 -2.99
C ASP A 44 -14.70 -6.99 -2.53
N GLY A 45 -15.64 -7.65 -3.23
CA GLY A 45 -17.07 -7.59 -2.92
C GLY A 45 -17.56 -6.15 -2.77
N LEU A 46 -18.12 -5.86 -1.59
CA LEU A 46 -18.67 -4.55 -1.23
C LEU A 46 -17.59 -3.45 -1.18
N MET A 47 -16.35 -3.81 -0.92
CA MET A 47 -15.24 -2.88 -0.73
C MET A 47 -14.42 -2.64 -1.99
N LYS A 48 -14.80 -3.25 -3.12
CA LYS A 48 -14.13 -3.01 -4.41
C LYS A 48 -13.99 -1.51 -4.71
N GLY A 49 -12.78 -1.11 -5.12
CA GLY A 49 -12.40 0.27 -5.41
C GLY A 49 -12.11 1.12 -4.18
N PHE A 50 -11.99 0.52 -2.98
CA PHE A 50 -11.70 1.27 -1.76
C PHE A 50 -10.36 2.04 -1.85
N TYR A 51 -9.33 1.40 -2.40
CA TYR A 51 -8.00 2.00 -2.53
C TYR A 51 -7.90 3.08 -3.61
N GLU A 52 -8.90 3.19 -4.48
CA GLU A 52 -8.99 4.24 -5.51
C GLU A 52 -9.78 5.47 -5.05
N LEU A 53 -10.36 5.45 -3.85
CA LEU A 53 -11.05 6.63 -3.30
C LEU A 53 -10.03 7.76 -3.10
N ASP A 54 -10.37 8.99 -3.52
CA ASP A 54 -9.51 10.17 -3.36
C ASP A 54 -8.99 10.36 -1.93
N SER A 55 -9.84 10.03 -0.95
CA SER A 55 -9.50 10.13 0.48
C SER A 55 -8.55 9.03 0.99
N VAL A 56 -8.27 8.00 0.19
CA VAL A 56 -7.52 6.79 0.55
C VAL A 56 -6.25 6.67 -0.29
N LYS A 57 -6.36 6.85 -1.61
CA LYS A 57 -5.36 6.53 -2.62
C LYS A 57 -3.96 7.02 -2.27
N GLN A 58 -3.80 8.32 -2.02
CA GLN A 58 -2.50 8.91 -1.73
C GLN A 58 -1.82 8.28 -0.49
N SER A 59 -2.58 8.06 0.59
CA SER A 59 -2.03 7.45 1.82
C SER A 59 -1.68 5.98 1.62
N TYR A 60 -2.46 5.27 0.81
CA TYR A 60 -2.18 3.89 0.43
C TYR A 60 -0.89 3.78 -0.39
N GLU A 61 -0.75 4.59 -1.45
CA GLU A 61 0.43 4.62 -2.32
C GLU A 61 1.71 4.94 -1.53
N ILE A 62 1.65 5.94 -0.64
CA ILE A 62 2.78 6.28 0.24
C ILE A 62 3.20 5.08 1.10
N ALA A 63 2.24 4.35 1.69
CA ALA A 63 2.55 3.19 2.51
C ALA A 63 3.17 2.05 1.69
N VAL A 64 2.66 1.81 0.48
CA VAL A 64 3.20 0.81 -0.45
C VAL A 64 4.62 1.17 -0.89
N ILE A 65 4.87 2.42 -1.31
CA ILE A 65 6.20 2.90 -1.71
C ILE A 65 7.18 2.77 -0.55
N ALA A 66 6.82 3.21 0.66
CA ALA A 66 7.71 3.14 1.81
C ALA A 66 8.14 1.69 2.14
N LEU A 67 7.21 0.74 2.08
CA LEU A 67 7.49 -0.67 2.33
C LEU A 67 8.30 -1.31 1.19
N ALA A 68 7.95 -1.03 -0.07
CA ALA A 68 8.68 -1.52 -1.24
C ALA A 68 10.13 -0.99 -1.29
N SER A 69 10.33 0.30 -0.96
CA SER A 69 11.66 0.90 -0.80
C SER A 69 12.49 0.19 0.27
N SER A 70 11.83 -0.24 1.35
CA SER A 70 12.49 -0.97 2.44
C SER A 70 12.92 -2.38 1.99
N TYR A 71 12.07 -3.09 1.25
CA TYR A 71 12.43 -4.38 0.65
C TYR A 71 13.62 -4.27 -0.30
N TYR A 72 13.67 -3.22 -1.13
CA TYR A 72 14.81 -2.97 -2.02
C TYR A 72 16.10 -2.63 -1.26
N THR A 73 15.99 -1.78 -0.24
CA THR A 73 17.13 -1.26 0.54
C THR A 73 17.76 -2.33 1.44
N PHE A 74 16.96 -3.21 2.04
CA PHE A 74 17.43 -4.19 3.03
C PHE A 74 17.54 -5.62 2.49
N ARG A 75 17.71 -5.78 1.17
CA ARG A 75 17.77 -7.07 0.45
C ARG A 75 18.91 -8.03 0.87
N SER A 76 19.86 -7.59 1.68
CA SER A 76 20.96 -8.40 2.19
C SER A 76 20.71 -8.84 3.64
N SER A 77 20.85 -10.13 3.90
CA SER A 77 20.64 -10.79 5.20
C SER A 77 21.56 -10.31 6.34
N GLY A 78 22.49 -9.38 6.07
CA GLY A 78 23.41 -8.80 7.06
C GLY A 78 22.93 -7.53 7.77
N MET A 79 21.77 -6.96 7.42
CA MET A 79 21.24 -5.74 8.06
C MET A 79 20.31 -6.07 9.24
N THR A 80 20.82 -6.79 10.23
CA THR A 80 20.06 -7.29 11.40
C THR A 80 19.64 -6.20 12.42
N GLY A 81 19.63 -4.91 12.05
CA GLY A 81 19.47 -3.81 13.03
C GLY A 81 18.56 -2.64 12.64
N ARG A 82 17.98 -2.59 11.44
CA ARG A 82 17.30 -1.37 10.93
C ARG A 82 15.86 -1.51 10.49
N VAL A 83 15.24 -2.68 10.66
CA VAL A 83 13.82 -2.90 10.30
C VAL A 83 12.86 -2.12 11.22
N ASN A 84 13.32 -1.69 12.39
CA ASN A 84 12.46 -1.08 13.42
C ASN A 84 12.00 0.37 13.16
N THR A 85 12.60 1.13 12.22
CA THR A 85 12.24 2.54 12.01
C THR A 85 11.19 2.78 10.93
N VAL A 86 11.03 1.84 9.99
CA VAL A 86 9.91 1.84 9.01
C VAL A 86 8.58 1.55 9.73
N ASP A 87 8.67 0.94 10.91
CA ASP A 87 7.55 0.42 11.70
C ASP A 87 6.62 1.54 12.22
N MET A 88 7.13 2.66 12.74
CA MET A 88 6.24 3.65 13.41
C MET A 88 5.36 4.46 12.44
N THR A 89 5.94 5.02 11.38
CA THR A 89 5.18 5.83 10.41
C THR A 89 4.26 4.95 9.57
N GLY A 90 4.75 3.79 9.12
CA GLY A 90 3.95 2.79 8.40
C GLY A 90 2.76 2.31 9.21
N ASN A 91 2.95 1.97 10.49
CA ASN A 91 1.86 1.52 11.36
C ASN A 91 0.81 2.62 11.59
N SER A 92 1.22 3.88 11.70
CA SER A 92 0.28 5.01 11.86
C SER A 92 -0.60 5.21 10.62
N ILE A 93 -0.05 5.07 9.41
CA ILE A 93 -0.80 5.19 8.15
C ILE A 93 -1.73 3.99 7.98
N ILE A 94 -1.24 2.78 8.22
CA ILE A 94 -2.04 1.55 8.18
C ILE A 94 -3.22 1.63 9.16
N ALA A 95 -3.01 2.11 10.39
CA ALA A 95 -4.08 2.27 11.37
C ALA A 95 -5.16 3.28 10.91
N GLN A 96 -4.75 4.41 10.36
CA GLN A 96 -5.68 5.40 9.79
C GLN A 96 -6.48 4.82 8.62
N LEU A 97 -5.80 4.10 7.71
CA LEU A 97 -6.44 3.45 6.57
C LEU A 97 -7.42 2.36 7.00
N ARG A 98 -7.08 1.57 8.03
CA ARG A 98 -8.00 0.58 8.62
C ARG A 98 -9.25 1.25 9.19
N GLY A 99 -9.11 2.38 9.88
CA GLY A 99 -10.25 3.18 10.35
C GLY A 99 -11.15 3.66 9.21
N LYS A 100 -10.55 4.15 8.12
CA LYS A 100 -11.28 4.54 6.90
C LYS A 100 -12.00 3.36 6.26
N TYR A 101 -11.35 2.20 6.20
CA TYR A 101 -11.92 0.97 5.64
C TYR A 101 -13.17 0.54 6.39
N LEU A 102 -13.09 0.47 7.73
CA LEU A 102 -14.23 0.07 8.56
C LEU A 102 -15.41 1.04 8.41
N LYS A 103 -15.15 2.35 8.45
CA LYS A 103 -16.19 3.36 8.29
C LYS A 103 -16.86 3.30 6.91
N GLU A 104 -16.08 3.11 5.86
CA GLU A 104 -16.62 2.99 4.50
C GLU A 104 -17.40 1.68 4.31
N LYS A 105 -16.94 0.59 4.92
CA LYS A 105 -17.65 -0.69 4.91
C LYS A 105 -19.02 -0.56 5.57
N GLU A 106 -19.08 -0.01 6.79
CA GLU A 106 -20.34 0.25 7.50
C GLU A 106 -21.30 1.10 6.65
N ARG A 107 -20.79 2.16 6.02
CA ARG A 107 -21.58 3.02 5.13
C ARG A 107 -22.15 2.24 3.94
N ARG A 108 -21.34 1.46 3.24
CA ARG A 108 -21.77 0.67 2.07
C ARG A 108 -22.74 -0.44 2.45
N GLU A 109 -22.57 -1.05 3.64
CA GLU A 109 -23.49 -2.06 4.15
C GLU A 109 -24.87 -1.46 4.42
N ALA A 110 -24.91 -0.28 5.05
CA ALA A 110 -26.15 0.47 5.30
C ALA A 110 -26.87 0.84 4.00
N ASP A 111 -26.18 1.44 3.02
CA ASP A 111 -26.75 1.82 1.72
C ASP A 111 -27.32 0.59 0.97
N GLY A 112 -26.64 -0.55 1.06
CA GLY A 112 -27.07 -1.81 0.43
C GLY A 112 -28.32 -2.41 1.08
N SER A 113 -28.51 -2.22 2.39
CA SER A 113 -29.71 -2.66 3.11
C SER A 113 -30.94 -1.78 2.86
N GLU A 114 -30.76 -0.47 2.60
CA GLU A 114 -31.87 0.44 2.27
C GLU A 114 -32.52 0.15 0.90
N HIS A 115 -31.77 -0.45 -0.03
CA HIS A 115 -32.29 -0.80 -1.37
C HIS A 115 -33.01 -2.16 -1.44
N GLN A 116 -33.06 -2.91 -0.33
CA GLN A 116 -33.71 -4.22 -0.24
C GLN A 116 -35.01 -4.23 0.60
N SER A 117 -35.42 -3.08 1.14
CA SER A 117 -36.66 -2.89 1.92
C SER A 117 -37.73 -2.15 1.12
#